data_AF-A0A958IV57-F1
#
_entry.id   AF-A0A958IV57-F1
#
_cell.length_a   1.000
_cell.length_b   1.000
_cell.length_c   1.000
_cell.angle_alpha   90.00
_cell.angle_beta   90.00
_cell.angle_gamma   90.00
#
_symmetry.space_group_name_H-M   'P 1'
#
loop_
_entity.id
_entity.type
_entity.pdbx_description
1 polymer ?
#
loop_
_entity_poly.entity_id
_entity_poly.type
_entity_poly.pdbx_seq_one_letter_code
_entity_poly.pdbx_strand_id
1 'polypeptide(L)'
;MKELAKRVSVALWGIPLLLYICYAGGYFFLAFVLIVNGMALWEFYAMFEGKSIHAHRPAGVALSSFYLLGVFFFPAYWQPSTLLIVAVFLLLHLTRPRGLASTNTAYSIAGFMYISVLLATLLMLRLYFEKWVPSIAGVSHAGGYYIIVMFAS
;
A
#
# COMPACT_ATOMS: atom_id res chain seq x y z
N MET A 1 -23.26 -1.21 25.19
CA MET A 1 -23.73 -2.26 24.24
C MET A 1 -23.59 -1.87 22.76
N LYS A 2 -23.96 -0.65 22.34
CA LYS A 2 -23.86 -0.21 20.93
C LYS A 2 -22.42 -0.28 20.34
N GLU A 3 -21.41 0.13 21.10
CA GLU A 3 -20.00 0.08 20.62
C GLU A 3 -19.47 -1.35 20.47
N LEU A 4 -19.86 -2.26 21.37
CA LEU A 4 -19.47 -3.67 21.27
C LEU A 4 -20.12 -4.33 20.05
N ALA A 5 -21.43 -4.09 19.84
CA ALA A 5 -22.13 -4.56 18.67
C ALA A 5 -21.50 -4.03 17.37
N LYS A 6 -21.15 -2.73 17.30
CA LYS A 6 -20.47 -2.13 16.14
C LYS A 6 -19.13 -2.81 15.84
N ARG A 7 -18.29 -3.03 16.86
CA ARG A 7 -16.99 -3.70 16.70
C ARG A 7 -17.14 -5.15 16.24
N VAL A 8 -18.09 -5.89 16.83
CA VAL A 8 -18.38 -7.29 16.46
C VAL A 8 -18.91 -7.37 15.03
N SER A 9 -19.78 -6.46 14.61
CA SER A 9 -20.28 -6.43 13.22
C SER A 9 -19.15 -6.15 12.23
N VAL A 10 -18.26 -5.20 12.51
CA VAL A 10 -17.10 -4.93 11.64
C VAL A 10 -16.16 -6.12 11.58
N ALA A 11 -15.92 -6.83 12.69
CA ALA A 11 -15.09 -8.04 12.69
C ALA A 11 -15.76 -9.19 11.90
N LEU A 12 -17.07 -9.38 12.08
CA LEU A 12 -17.84 -10.44 11.45
C LEU A 12 -17.90 -10.29 9.91
N TRP A 13 -17.95 -9.06 9.41
CA TRP A 13 -18.00 -8.80 7.96
C TRP A 13 -16.62 -8.50 7.36
N GLY A 14 -15.79 -7.78 8.11
CA GLY A 14 -14.48 -7.33 7.66
C GLY A 14 -13.52 -8.49 7.43
N ILE A 15 -13.43 -9.44 8.37
CA ILE A 15 -12.50 -10.57 8.24
C ILE A 15 -12.86 -11.47 7.04
N PRO A 16 -14.12 -11.93 6.87
CA PRO A 16 -14.48 -12.74 5.70
C PRO A 16 -14.31 -11.99 4.38
N LEU A 17 -14.60 -10.69 4.34
CA LEU A 17 -14.37 -9.87 3.15
C LEU A 17 -12.88 -9.82 2.80
N LEU A 18 -12.00 -9.65 3.80
CA LEU A 18 -10.55 -9.61 3.60
C LEU A 18 -10.03 -10.94 3.07
N LEU A 19 -10.48 -12.06 3.65
CA LEU A 19 -10.16 -13.41 3.17
C LEU A 19 -10.63 -13.63 1.73
N TYR A 20 -11.84 -13.17 1.40
CA TYR A 20 -12.37 -13.26 0.05
C TYR A 20 -11.55 -12.45 -0.96
N ILE A 21 -11.13 -11.22 -0.61
CA ILE A 21 -10.28 -10.39 -1.47
C ILE A 21 -8.91 -11.03 -1.68
N CYS A 22 -8.32 -11.60 -0.62
CA CYS A 22 -7.06 -12.35 -0.72
C CYS A 22 -7.19 -13.57 -1.64
N TYR A 23 -8.33 -14.25 -1.60
CA TYR A 23 -8.64 -15.41 -2.45
C TYR A 23 -8.92 -15.03 -3.91
N ALA A 24 -9.81 -14.06 -4.16
CA ALA A 24 -10.22 -13.62 -5.48
C ALA A 24 -9.06 -13.02 -6.29
N GLY A 25 -8.14 -12.34 -5.60
CA GLY A 25 -6.88 -11.95 -6.19
C GLY A 25 -6.98 -10.97 -7.37
N GLY A 26 -5.94 -10.94 -8.20
CA GLY A 26 -5.81 -10.06 -9.36
C GLY A 26 -6.11 -8.58 -9.05
N TYR A 27 -7.06 -8.03 -9.81
CA TYR A 27 -7.51 -6.65 -9.68
C TYR A 27 -8.24 -6.35 -8.37
N PHE A 28 -8.90 -7.34 -7.74
CA PHE A 28 -9.59 -7.13 -6.45
C PHE A 28 -8.57 -6.86 -5.33
N PHE A 29 -7.49 -7.64 -5.29
CA PHE A 29 -6.40 -7.42 -4.34
C PHE A 29 -5.70 -6.09 -4.57
N LEU A 30 -5.46 -5.71 -5.84
CA LEU A 30 -4.91 -4.40 -6.20
C LEU A 30 -5.80 -3.25 -5.72
N ALA A 31 -7.11 -3.32 -5.96
CA ALA A 31 -8.05 -2.29 -5.53
C ALA A 31 -8.04 -2.13 -4.00
N PHE A 32 -8.01 -3.24 -3.27
CA PHE A 32 -7.88 -3.23 -1.81
C PHE A 32 -6.58 -2.55 -1.36
N VAL A 33 -5.43 -2.93 -1.93
CA VAL A 33 -4.13 -2.33 -1.62
C VAL A 33 -4.11 -0.83 -1.93
N LEU A 34 -4.73 -0.38 -3.02
CA LEU A 34 -4.84 1.05 -3.36
C LEU A 34 -5.70 1.82 -2.36
N ILE A 35 -6.84 1.28 -1.94
CA ILE A 35 -7.70 1.90 -0.93
C ILE A 35 -6.95 2.03 0.40
N VAL A 36 -6.34 0.94 0.87
CA VAL A 36 -5.57 0.94 2.12
C VAL A 36 -4.39 1.89 2.03
N ASN A 37 -3.64 1.89 0.93
CA ASN A 37 -2.54 2.84 0.71
C ASN A 37 -3.03 4.29 0.79
N GLY A 38 -4.12 4.64 0.08
CA GLY A 38 -4.66 5.99 0.08
C GLY A 38 -5.10 6.45 1.47
N MET A 39 -5.86 5.62 2.19
CA MET A 39 -6.30 5.91 3.55
C MET A 39 -5.13 6.06 4.52
N ALA A 40 -4.20 5.09 4.51
CA ALA A 40 -3.05 5.10 5.41
C ALA A 40 -2.14 6.31 5.15
N LEU A 41 -1.86 6.65 3.89
CA LEU A 41 -1.03 7.81 3.56
C LEU A 41 -1.71 9.12 3.95
N TRP A 42 -3.03 9.20 3.76
CA TRP A 42 -3.82 10.38 4.13
C TRP A 42 -3.75 10.63 5.64
N GLU A 43 -4.00 9.59 6.43
CA GLU A 43 -3.88 9.65 7.90
C GLU A 43 -2.45 9.93 8.34
N PHE A 44 -1.47 9.29 7.70
CA PHE A 44 -0.06 9.51 7.98
C PHE A 44 0.33 10.98 7.80
N TYR A 45 0.01 11.58 6.65
CA TYR A 45 0.28 13.00 6.43
C TYR A 45 -0.54 13.90 7.35
N ALA A 46 -1.75 13.49 7.74
CA ALA A 46 -2.58 14.26 8.65
C ALA A 46 -2.02 14.40 10.06
N MET A 47 -1.33 13.38 10.57
CA MET A 47 -0.67 13.45 11.87
C MET A 47 0.43 14.52 11.94
N PHE A 48 1.04 14.88 10.81
CA PHE A 48 2.15 15.84 10.78
C PHE A 48 1.73 17.27 10.48
N GLU A 49 0.49 17.52 10.04
CA GLU A 49 -0.01 18.88 9.82
C GLU A 49 -0.03 19.72 11.11
N GLY A 50 -0.31 19.10 12.26
CA GLY A 50 -0.25 19.77 13.57
C GLY A 50 1.16 20.25 13.98
N LYS A 51 2.21 19.83 13.25
CA LYS A 51 3.61 20.18 13.51
C LYS A 51 4.20 21.14 12.45
N SER A 52 3.34 21.91 11.77
CA SER A 52 3.70 22.83 10.67
C SER A 52 4.42 22.19 9.47
N ILE A 53 4.34 20.86 9.36
CA ILE A 53 4.86 20.08 8.22
C ILE A 53 3.74 20.00 7.18
N HIS A 54 3.95 20.62 6.04
CA HIS A 54 2.95 20.73 4.97
C HIS A 54 3.28 19.75 3.84
N ALA A 55 3.14 18.46 4.13
CA ALA A 55 3.26 17.43 3.10
C ALA A 55 2.06 17.55 2.13
N HIS A 56 2.32 17.54 0.82
CA HIS A 56 1.26 17.58 -0.19
C HIS A 56 0.48 16.27 -0.22
N ARG A 57 -0.58 16.18 0.59
CA ARG A 57 -1.47 15.02 0.69
C ARG A 57 -1.90 14.43 -0.66
N PRO A 58 -2.50 15.21 -1.59
CA PRO A 58 -2.99 14.65 -2.85
C PRO A 58 -1.84 14.22 -3.78
N ALA A 59 -0.72 14.93 -3.79
CA ALA A 59 0.42 14.57 -4.65
C ALA A 59 1.10 13.28 -4.16
N GLY A 60 1.27 13.11 -2.85
CA GLY A 60 1.83 11.89 -2.26
C GLY A 60 0.93 10.67 -2.47
N VAL A 61 -0.38 10.83 -2.29
CA VAL A 61 -1.36 9.76 -2.53
C VAL A 61 -1.42 9.39 -4.01
N ALA A 62 -1.43 10.37 -4.92
CA ALA A 62 -1.44 10.11 -6.35
C ALA A 62 -0.17 9.38 -6.79
N LEU A 63 1.01 9.89 -6.40
CA LEU A 63 2.30 9.31 -6.80
C LEU A 63 2.49 7.88 -6.26
N SER A 64 2.10 7.63 -5.00
CA SER A 64 2.10 6.27 -4.43
C SER A 64 1.08 5.33 -5.06
N SER A 65 -0.09 5.84 -5.48
CA SER A 65 -1.07 5.03 -6.20
C SER A 65 -0.54 4.63 -7.58
N PHE A 66 0.09 5.57 -8.29
CA PHE A 66 0.77 5.29 -9.57
C PHE A 66 1.91 4.28 -9.40
N TYR A 67 2.68 4.36 -8.31
CA TYR A 67 3.69 3.37 -7.98
C TYR A 67 3.12 1.95 -7.91
N LEU A 68 2.05 1.77 -7.11
CA LEU A 68 1.44 0.46 -6.90
C LEU A 68 0.84 -0.12 -8.18
N LEU A 69 0.26 0.73 -9.03
CA LEU A 69 -0.17 0.33 -10.38
C LEU A 69 1.02 -0.14 -11.22
N GLY A 70 2.12 0.61 -11.23
CA GLY A 70 3.34 0.24 -11.94
C GLY A 70 3.94 -1.09 -11.49
N VAL A 71 3.97 -1.33 -10.17
CA VAL A 71 4.42 -2.60 -9.58
C VAL A 71 3.53 -3.77 -10.01
N PHE A 72 2.21 -3.57 -10.07
CA PHE A 72 1.26 -4.61 -10.49
C PHE A 72 1.40 -4.99 -11.96
N PHE A 73 1.49 -4.00 -12.86
CA PHE A 73 1.60 -4.28 -14.30
C PHE A 73 3.01 -4.70 -14.72
N PHE A 74 4.04 -4.14 -14.09
CA PHE A 74 5.43 -4.39 -14.46
C PHE A 74 6.28 -4.75 -13.25
N PRO A 75 6.09 -5.95 -12.68
CA PRO A 75 6.73 -6.33 -11.44
C PRO A 75 8.27 -6.37 -11.54
N ALA A 76 8.83 -6.61 -12.72
CA ALA A 76 10.28 -6.61 -12.93
C ALA A 76 10.96 -5.27 -12.60
N TYR A 77 10.24 -4.14 -12.65
CA TYR A 77 10.81 -2.80 -12.47
C TYR A 77 10.53 -2.19 -11.10
N TRP A 78 10.22 -2.99 -10.08
CA TRP A 78 9.87 -2.45 -8.75
C TRP A 78 11.01 -1.69 -8.05
N GLN A 79 12.26 -2.17 -8.17
CA GLN A 79 13.45 -1.50 -7.62
C GLN A 79 13.78 -0.20 -8.35
N PRO A 80 13.86 -0.15 -9.70
CA PRO A 80 14.10 1.11 -10.38
C PRO A 80 12.94 2.11 -10.21
N SER A 81 11.69 1.63 -10.10
CA SER A 81 10.54 2.52 -9.88
C SER A 81 10.47 3.13 -8.48
N THR A 82 10.91 2.43 -7.42
CA THR A 82 11.03 3.05 -6.09
C THR A 82 12.04 4.19 -6.10
N LEU A 83 13.22 3.97 -6.67
CA LEU A 83 14.26 4.99 -6.78
C LEU A 83 13.79 6.19 -7.60
N LEU A 84 13.10 5.95 -8.72
CA LEU A 84 12.52 7.00 -9.55
C LEU A 84 11.51 7.84 -8.78
N ILE A 85 10.63 7.22 -7.99
CA ILE A 85 9.65 7.98 -7.19
C ILE A 85 10.29 8.76 -6.07
N VAL A 86 11.31 8.22 -5.39
CA VAL A 86 12.08 8.96 -4.40
C VAL A 86 12.75 10.18 -5.05
N ALA A 87 13.33 10.03 -6.24
CA ALA A 87 13.89 11.14 -7.00
C ALA A 87 12.83 12.19 -7.37
N VAL A 88 11.64 11.76 -7.82
CA VAL A 88 10.52 12.67 -8.11
C VAL A 88 10.09 13.44 -6.85
N PHE A 89 10.01 12.80 -5.68
CA PHE A 89 9.69 13.48 -4.42
C PHE A 89 10.71 14.58 -4.09
N LEU A 90 12.01 14.32 -4.30
CA LEU A 90 13.08 15.30 -4.10
C LEU A 90 12.94 16.49 -5.05
N LEU A 91 12.70 16.24 -6.34
CA LEU A 91 12.56 17.31 -7.36
C LEU A 91 11.31 18.17 -7.13
N LEU A 92 10.18 17.55 -6.79
CA LEU A 92 8.93 18.25 -6.51
C LEU A 92 9.05 19.17 -5.28
N HIS A 93 9.82 18.78 -4.26
CA HIS A 93 10.03 19.59 -3.07
C HIS A 93 11.13 20.65 -3.24
N LEU A 94 12.10 20.44 -4.13
CA LEU A 94 13.13 21.44 -4.44
C LEU A 94 12.53 22.72 -5.04
N THR A 95 11.43 22.60 -5.79
CA THR A 95 10.79 23.71 -6.51
C THR A 95 9.79 24.52 -5.66
N ARG A 96 9.59 24.18 -4.38
CA ARG A 96 8.60 24.86 -3.52
C ARG A 96 9.18 25.29 -2.16
N PRO A 97 9.51 26.59 -1.99
CA PRO A 97 9.91 27.14 -0.70
C PRO A 97 8.67 27.39 0.17
N ARG A 98 8.17 26.37 0.88
CA ARG A 98 7.19 26.55 1.96
C ARG A 98 7.62 25.75 3.19
N GLY A 99 7.99 26.46 4.27
CA GLY A 99 8.40 25.89 5.54
C GLY A 99 9.79 25.21 5.52
N LEU A 100 10.01 24.27 6.43
CA LEU A 100 11.21 23.43 6.51
C LEU A 100 11.20 22.40 5.36
N ALA A 101 11.71 22.79 4.19
CA ALA A 101 11.69 21.98 2.97
C ALA A 101 12.33 20.59 3.15
N SER A 102 13.42 20.49 3.91
CA SER A 102 14.08 19.21 4.23
C SER A 102 13.16 18.29 5.04
N THR A 103 12.47 18.83 6.04
CA THR A 103 11.55 18.10 6.90
C THR A 103 10.34 17.60 6.12
N ASN A 104 9.70 18.46 5.31
CA ASN A 104 8.56 18.08 4.47
C ASN A 104 8.90 16.93 3.51
N THR A 105 10.10 16.97 2.94
CA THR A 105 10.59 15.94 2.02
C THR A 105 10.87 14.64 2.74
N ALA A 106 11.53 14.68 3.90
CA ALA A 106 11.82 13.51 4.72
C ALA A 106 10.54 12.77 5.14
N TYR A 107 9.49 13.48 5.58
CA TYR A 107 8.21 12.87 5.93
C TYR A 107 7.44 12.35 4.72
N SER A 108 7.53 13.02 3.57
CA SER A 108 6.92 12.52 2.33
C SER A 108 7.54 11.19 1.88
N ILE A 109 8.87 11.12 1.91
CA ILE A 109 9.64 9.90 1.61
C ILE A 109 9.36 8.82 2.66
N ALA A 110 9.33 9.17 3.95
CA ALA A 110 9.04 8.21 5.02
C ALA A 110 7.65 7.58 4.86
N GLY A 111 6.62 8.39 4.56
CA GLY A 111 5.28 7.88 4.30
C GLY A 111 5.24 6.94 3.11
N PHE A 112 5.87 7.31 1.99
CA PHE A 112 5.97 6.46 0.80
C PHE A 112 6.71 5.15 1.07
N MET A 113 7.88 5.22 1.70
CA MET A 113 8.71 4.05 2.00
C MET A 113 8.05 3.11 3.01
N TYR A 114 7.38 3.67 4.02
CA TYR A 114 6.73 2.85 5.05
C TYR A 114 5.43 2.25 4.55
N ILE A 115 4.56 3.03 3.90
CA ILE A 115 3.22 2.55 3.56
C ILE A 115 3.23 1.91 2.18
N SER A 116 3.65 2.66 1.16
CA SER A 116 3.51 2.24 -0.23
C SER A 116 4.49 1.14 -0.63
N VAL A 117 5.75 1.21 -0.18
CA VAL A 117 6.73 0.16 -0.51
C VAL A 117 6.43 -1.14 0.23
N LEU A 118 6.03 -1.11 1.51
CA LEU A 118 5.62 -2.33 2.24
C LEU A 118 4.34 -2.95 1.67
N LEU A 119 3.38 -2.13 1.22
CA LEU A 119 2.21 -2.65 0.51
C LEU A 119 2.58 -3.22 -0.87
N ALA A 120 3.55 -2.63 -1.56
CA ALA A 120 4.07 -3.15 -2.81
C ALA A 120 4.78 -4.50 -2.63
N THR A 121 5.54 -4.70 -1.55
CA THR A 121 6.15 -6.01 -1.26
C THR A 121 5.11 -7.08 -0.97
N LEU A 122 4.01 -6.74 -0.26
CA LEU A 122 2.87 -7.64 -0.07
C LEU A 122 2.24 -8.05 -1.42
N LEU A 123 2.05 -7.08 -2.33
CA LEU A 123 1.52 -7.32 -3.67
C LEU A 123 2.47 -8.19 -4.51
N MET A 124 3.77 -7.97 -4.39
CA MET A 124 4.79 -8.79 -5.04
C MET A 124 4.82 -10.22 -4.53
N LEU A 125 4.75 -10.39 -3.21
CA LEU A 125 4.74 -11.70 -2.58
C LEU A 125 3.62 -12.56 -3.18
N ARG A 126 2.43 -11.97 -3.35
CA ARG A 126 1.30 -12.61 -4.02
C ARG A 126 1.60 -13.01 -5.47
N LEU A 127 2.09 -12.07 -6.27
CA LEU A 127 2.36 -12.28 -7.71
C LEU A 127 3.46 -13.32 -7.94
N TYR A 128 4.53 -13.26 -7.15
CA TYR A 128 5.64 -14.21 -7.26
C TYR A 128 5.27 -15.59 -6.73
N PHE A 129 4.53 -15.71 -5.61
CA PHE A 129 4.10 -17.04 -5.14
C PHE A 129 3.18 -17.74 -6.13
N GLU A 130 2.28 -17.01 -6.78
CA GLU A 130 1.42 -17.55 -7.83
C GLU A 130 2.23 -18.06 -9.05
N LYS A 131 3.38 -17.42 -9.33
CA LYS A 131 4.32 -17.85 -10.38
C LYS A 131 5.23 -19.01 -9.94
N TRP A 132 5.66 -19.04 -8.68
CA TRP A 132 6.64 -19.99 -8.14
C TRP A 132 6.02 -21.33 -7.76
N VAL A 133 4.75 -21.33 -7.36
CA VAL A 133 3.97 -22.53 -7.08
C VAL A 133 2.89 -22.67 -8.15
N PRO A 134 3.26 -23.04 -9.39
CA PRO A 134 2.28 -23.34 -10.41
C PRO A 134 1.49 -24.58 -9.95
N SER A 135 0.23 -24.35 -9.58
CA SER A 135 -0.83 -25.33 -9.27
C SER A 135 -0.30 -26.74 -8.99
N ILE A 136 0.45 -26.93 -7.90
CA ILE A 136 0.80 -28.28 -7.46
C ILE A 136 -0.52 -28.86 -6.93
N ALA A 137 -1.10 -29.78 -7.69
CA ALA A 137 -2.31 -30.53 -7.34
C ALA A 137 -3.61 -29.70 -7.17
N GLY A 138 -4.09 -29.05 -8.25
CA GLY A 138 -5.49 -28.60 -8.32
C GLY A 138 -5.90 -27.44 -7.40
N VAL A 139 -4.94 -26.80 -6.73
CA VAL A 139 -5.18 -25.60 -5.92
C VAL A 139 -5.14 -24.37 -6.82
N SER A 140 -6.30 -23.80 -7.12
CA SER A 140 -6.40 -22.45 -7.70
C SER A 140 -5.96 -21.40 -6.66
N HIS A 141 -5.17 -20.41 -7.08
CA HIS A 141 -4.76 -19.25 -6.26
C HIS A 141 -3.74 -19.50 -5.12
N ALA A 142 -2.63 -20.19 -5.40
CA ALA A 142 -1.55 -20.45 -4.44
C ALA A 142 -1.02 -19.19 -3.71
N GLY A 143 -0.94 -18.05 -4.40
CA GLY A 143 -0.52 -16.78 -3.79
C GLY A 143 -1.51 -16.21 -2.76
N GLY A 144 -2.81 -16.47 -2.91
CA GLY A 144 -3.83 -16.06 -1.95
C GLY A 144 -3.78 -16.91 -0.68
N TYR A 145 -3.62 -18.23 -0.82
CA TYR A 145 -3.46 -19.15 0.31
C TYR A 145 -2.25 -18.82 1.18
N TYR A 146 -1.11 -18.49 0.56
CA TYR A 146 0.09 -18.14 1.31
C TYR A 146 -0.13 -16.92 2.23
N ILE A 147 -0.80 -15.88 1.72
CA ILE A 147 -1.12 -14.69 2.51
C ILE A 147 -2.09 -15.03 3.65
N ILE A 148 -3.09 -15.88 3.40
CA ILE A 148 -4.05 -16.29 4.43
C ILE A 148 -3.36 -17.07 5.55
N VAL A 149 -2.45 -17.98 5.22
CA VAL A 149 -1.67 -18.74 6.21
C VAL A 149 -0.77 -17.80 7.02
N MET A 150 -0.12 -16.83 6.39
CA MET A 150 0.72 -15.84 7.08
C MET A 150 -0.07 -15.00 8.09
N PHE A 151 -1.34 -14.70 7.81
CA PHE A 151 -2.21 -13.98 8.76
C PHE A 151 -2.82 -14.87 9.85
N ALA A 152 -2.84 -16.19 9.65
CA ALA A 152 -3.42 -17.15 10.60
C ALA A 152 -2.38 -17.74 11.57
N SER A 153 -1.08 -17.67 11.24
CA SER A 153 0.07 -18.05 12.09
C SER A 153 0.46 -16.93 13.06
#